data_AF-A0A662E506-F1
#
_entry.id   AF-A0A662E506-F1
#
_cell.length_a   1.000
_cell.length_b   1.000
_cell.length_c   1.000
_cell.angle_alpha   90.00
_cell.angle_beta   90.00
_cell.angle_gamma   90.00
#
_symmetry.space_group_name_H-M   'P 1'
#
loop_
_entity.id
_entity.type
_entity.pdbx_description
1 polymer ?
#
loop_
_entity_poly.entity_id
_entity_poly.type
_entity_poly.pdbx_seq_one_letter_code
_entity_poly.pdbx_strand_id
1 'polypeptide(L)'
;MSMAFMGTRVAGVVNPARRGGASRRGAARLALAAALFALSSCASSVADMGETATPIRVAHLAREDGDAGALKTLSADFERRNPGYALDWHSDFREFEAGGQPVIGFVQAGSARVTVQRAGGGDVVSDPELTVGDVLLLRPTERLTADSSISVVFFTVPAALPVGLPSFVRPDWDERITDTPGGCAEETGAYRRILLTWMETVGPYVYHALNCHRVRITDSFAHYHPVEGGFDEFYLVQMAQPGAVLYTSEATNRIEDPTSVSEGEAARMIDKHVLEVGDLVYLPRGTVHRGYGGVLAQIITVPGFRPGAEIGVDHYLRAINENLGLTGEAALPYREASSTRAVVR
;
A
#
# COMPACT_ATOMS: atom_id res chain seq x y z
N MET A 1 -35.80 -40.99 23.92
CA MET A 1 -36.62 -41.63 22.87
C MET A 1 -35.66 -42.06 21.78
N SER A 2 -35.42 -43.37 21.70
CA SER A 2 -34.40 -44.01 20.87
C SER A 2 -35.09 -44.58 19.63
N MET A 3 -34.56 -44.35 18.43
CA MET A 3 -34.83 -45.20 17.28
C MET A 3 -33.57 -45.37 16.43
N ALA A 4 -33.08 -46.60 16.45
CA ALA A 4 -32.16 -47.18 15.50
C ALA A 4 -32.91 -47.60 14.23
N PHE A 5 -32.23 -47.61 13.08
CA PHE A 5 -32.56 -48.55 12.00
C PHE A 5 -31.29 -49.01 11.27
N MET A 6 -31.16 -50.34 11.21
CA MET A 6 -30.31 -51.16 10.33
C MET A 6 -30.53 -50.76 8.86
N GLY A 7 -29.62 -50.89 7.88
CA GLY A 7 -28.53 -51.84 7.71
C GLY A 7 -28.87 -52.78 6.55
N THR A 8 -28.20 -52.65 5.39
CA THR A 8 -28.00 -53.78 4.46
C THR A 8 -26.80 -53.57 3.55
N ARG A 9 -25.83 -54.50 3.64
CA ARG A 9 -24.78 -54.75 2.65
C ARG A 9 -25.30 -55.73 1.61
N VAL A 10 -24.88 -55.60 0.35
CA VAL A 10 -24.73 -56.73 -0.58
C VAL A 10 -23.36 -56.62 -1.23
N ALA A 11 -22.66 -57.75 -1.25
CA ALA A 11 -21.31 -57.93 -1.77
C ALA A 11 -21.35 -58.72 -3.08
N GLY A 12 -20.30 -58.51 -3.89
CA GLY A 12 -19.73 -59.51 -4.79
C GLY A 12 -19.82 -59.18 -6.28
N VAL A 13 -18.91 -59.60 -7.16
CA VAL A 13 -17.69 -60.42 -7.07
C VAL A 13 -17.08 -60.36 -8.51
N VAL A 14 -15.77 -60.08 -8.63
CA VAL A 14 -14.72 -60.76 -9.47
C VAL A 14 -14.96 -60.83 -11.01
N ASN A 15 -14.04 -60.46 -11.92
CA ASN A 15 -12.79 -61.17 -12.30
C ASN A 15 -12.03 -60.43 -13.48
N PRO A 16 -10.96 -60.94 -14.13
CA PRO A 16 -9.65 -60.27 -14.15
C PRO A 16 -9.03 -60.03 -15.57
N ALA A 17 -7.87 -59.40 -15.55
CA ALA A 17 -6.69 -59.58 -16.43
C ALA A 17 -6.86 -59.85 -17.95
N ARG A 18 -6.24 -58.98 -18.76
CA ARG A 18 -5.49 -59.43 -19.95
C ARG A 18 -4.23 -58.60 -20.19
N ARG A 19 -3.16 -59.37 -20.48
CA ARG A 19 -1.77 -59.00 -20.76
C ARG A 19 -1.57 -58.60 -22.23
N GLY A 20 -0.44 -57.93 -22.48
CA GLY A 20 0.31 -57.96 -23.75
C GLY A 20 0.34 -56.60 -24.45
N GLY A 21 1.48 -56.06 -24.90
CA GLY A 21 2.82 -56.61 -25.03
C GLY A 21 3.82 -55.49 -25.35
N ALA A 22 5.10 -55.83 -25.19
CA ALA A 22 6.25 -54.98 -25.46
C ALA A 22 6.46 -54.74 -26.97
N SER A 23 7.01 -53.58 -27.30
CA SER A 23 7.83 -53.40 -28.50
C SER A 23 9.01 -52.49 -28.16
N ARG A 24 10.19 -52.94 -28.58
CA ARG A 24 11.52 -52.45 -28.30
C ARG A 24 12.10 -51.84 -29.59
N ARG A 25 13.02 -50.89 -29.40
CA ARG A 25 14.21 -50.56 -30.22
C ARG A 25 14.11 -49.53 -31.35
N GLY A 26 15.12 -48.66 -31.34
CA GLY A 26 15.56 -47.69 -32.35
C GLY A 26 16.04 -46.43 -31.63
N ALA A 27 17.25 -46.33 -31.05
CA ALA A 27 18.56 -46.17 -31.72
C ALA A 27 18.49 -45.15 -32.88
N ALA A 28 19.31 -44.13 -33.02
CA ALA A 28 20.44 -43.59 -32.29
C ALA A 28 20.87 -42.29 -33.02
N ARG A 29 21.72 -41.49 -32.38
CA ARG A 29 22.72 -40.57 -32.95
C ARG A 29 22.34 -39.11 -33.24
N LEU A 30 23.41 -38.32 -33.10
CA LEU A 30 23.67 -36.91 -33.42
C LEU A 30 23.17 -35.87 -32.41
N ALA A 31 23.98 -34.92 -31.94
CA ALA A 31 25.42 -34.71 -32.05
C ALA A 31 25.85 -33.75 -30.94
N LEU A 32 27.03 -34.01 -30.42
CA LEU A 32 27.84 -33.13 -29.61
C LEU A 32 28.24 -31.90 -30.46
N ALA A 33 27.92 -30.69 -30.02
CA ALA A 33 28.53 -29.47 -30.52
C ALA A 33 28.85 -28.57 -29.32
N ALA A 34 30.09 -28.68 -28.87
CA ALA A 34 30.74 -27.68 -28.04
C ALA A 34 31.12 -26.50 -28.96
N ALA A 35 30.77 -25.27 -28.57
CA ALA A 35 31.50 -24.09 -28.98
C ALA A 35 31.29 -22.99 -27.93
N LEU A 36 32.42 -22.59 -27.36
CA LEU A 36 32.67 -21.43 -26.54
C LEU A 36 31.75 -20.24 -26.91
N PHE A 37 30.96 -19.77 -25.96
CA PHE A 37 30.65 -18.35 -25.88
C PHE A 37 31.45 -17.73 -24.74
N ALA A 38 32.16 -16.68 -25.14
CA ALA A 38 33.22 -16.02 -24.43
C ALA A 38 32.79 -15.55 -23.04
N LEU A 39 33.72 -15.71 -22.10
CA LEU A 39 33.89 -14.89 -20.92
C LEU A 39 34.01 -13.43 -21.39
N SER A 40 32.88 -12.75 -21.57
CA SER A 40 32.81 -11.29 -21.59
C SER A 40 32.38 -10.85 -20.19
N SER A 41 33.31 -11.00 -19.26
CA SER A 41 33.37 -10.22 -18.03
C SER A 41 33.56 -8.75 -18.41
N CYS A 42 32.47 -8.13 -18.88
CA CYS A 42 32.35 -6.69 -18.86
C CYS A 42 32.15 -6.34 -17.39
N ALA A 43 33.18 -5.75 -16.80
CA ALA A 43 33.11 -5.04 -15.56
C ALA A 43 31.79 -4.26 -15.49
N SER A 44 30.89 -4.68 -14.60
CA SER A 44 29.87 -3.80 -14.06
C SER A 44 30.64 -2.72 -13.32
N SER A 45 31.01 -1.67 -14.04
CA SER A 45 31.36 -0.41 -13.43
C SER A 45 30.23 -0.08 -12.49
N VAL A 46 30.55 -0.11 -11.19
CA VAL A 46 29.79 0.53 -10.13
C VAL A 46 29.76 2.01 -10.49
N ALA A 47 28.88 2.36 -11.41
CA ALA A 47 28.35 3.68 -11.56
C ALA A 47 27.32 3.81 -10.45
N ASP A 48 27.83 3.92 -9.22
CA ASP A 48 27.17 4.56 -8.09
C ASP A 48 27.05 6.05 -8.43
N MET A 49 26.34 6.33 -9.53
CA MET A 49 25.83 7.67 -9.79
C MET A 49 24.60 7.75 -8.92
N GLY A 50 24.80 8.33 -7.73
CA GLY A 50 23.77 8.59 -6.74
C GLY A 50 22.52 9.09 -7.43
N GLU A 51 21.56 8.19 -7.62
CA GLU A 51 20.21 8.56 -7.99
C GLU A 51 19.73 9.39 -6.80
N THR A 52 19.70 10.70 -6.98
CA THR A 52 19.27 11.64 -5.96
C THR A 52 17.96 11.12 -5.40
N ALA A 53 17.92 10.91 -4.09
CA ALA A 53 16.73 10.41 -3.40
C ALA A 53 15.52 11.22 -3.90
N THR A 54 14.47 10.51 -4.31
CA THR A 54 13.25 11.19 -4.72
C THR A 54 12.67 11.83 -3.47
N PRO A 55 12.43 13.16 -3.46
CA PRO A 55 11.97 13.81 -2.26
C PRO A 55 10.48 13.55 -2.05
N ILE A 56 10.02 13.85 -0.84
CA ILE A 56 8.59 13.82 -0.51
C ILE A 56 7.84 14.81 -1.40
N ARG A 57 6.62 14.44 -1.78
CA ARG A 57 5.71 15.30 -2.54
C ARG A 57 4.40 15.45 -1.81
N VAL A 58 3.84 16.66 -1.82
CA VAL A 58 2.52 16.97 -1.27
C VAL A 58 1.71 17.65 -2.36
N ALA A 59 0.50 17.17 -2.63
CA ALA A 59 -0.46 17.81 -3.52
C ALA A 59 -1.75 18.11 -2.76
N HIS A 60 -2.21 19.36 -2.80
CA HIS A 60 -3.39 19.83 -2.08
C HIS A 60 -4.65 19.71 -2.94
N LEU A 61 -5.27 18.52 -2.96
CA LEU A 61 -6.33 18.18 -3.92
C LEU A 61 -7.66 18.91 -3.67
N ALA A 62 -7.95 19.29 -2.42
CA ALA A 62 -9.22 19.92 -2.04
C ALA A 62 -9.22 21.46 -2.12
N ARG A 63 -8.12 22.09 -2.55
CA ARG A 63 -8.10 23.53 -2.82
C ARG A 63 -8.97 23.86 -4.04
N GLU A 64 -9.46 25.10 -4.13
CA GLU A 64 -10.43 25.52 -5.16
C GLU A 64 -9.98 25.19 -6.60
N ASP A 65 -8.70 25.39 -6.89
CA ASP A 65 -8.08 25.06 -8.19
C ASP A 65 -7.32 23.72 -8.17
N GLY A 66 -7.40 22.97 -7.07
CA GLY A 66 -6.50 21.86 -6.73
C GLY A 66 -5.03 22.30 -6.67
N ASP A 67 -4.14 21.32 -6.78
CA ASP A 67 -2.70 21.55 -6.96
C ASP A 67 -2.17 20.72 -8.14
N ALA A 68 -2.61 21.07 -9.35
CA ALA A 68 -2.29 20.31 -10.56
C ALA A 68 -0.78 20.22 -10.84
N GLY A 69 -0.02 21.26 -10.47
CA GLY A 69 1.44 21.29 -10.64
C GLY A 69 2.15 20.31 -9.70
N ALA A 70 1.81 20.34 -8.41
CA ALA A 70 2.38 19.40 -7.45
C ALA A 70 1.91 17.97 -7.73
N LEU A 71 0.64 17.77 -8.07
CA LEU A 71 0.10 16.46 -8.43
C LEU A 71 0.84 15.87 -9.64
N LYS A 72 1.03 16.65 -10.71
CA LYS A 72 1.78 16.17 -11.89
C LYS A 72 3.20 15.75 -11.55
N THR A 73 3.87 16.52 -10.68
CA THR A 73 5.23 16.20 -10.22
C THR A 73 5.24 14.93 -9.37
N LEU A 74 4.27 14.80 -8.47
CA LEU A 74 4.05 13.63 -7.62
C LEU A 74 3.79 12.37 -8.46
N SER A 75 2.85 12.42 -9.41
CA SER A 75 2.56 11.30 -10.32
C SER A 75 3.80 10.89 -11.11
N ALA A 76 4.54 11.85 -11.68
CA ALA A 76 5.74 11.54 -12.45
C ALA A 76 6.85 10.86 -11.62
N ASP A 77 7.03 11.30 -10.38
CA ASP A 77 7.98 10.68 -9.45
C ASP A 77 7.53 9.28 -9.01
N PHE A 78 6.24 9.12 -8.70
CA PHE A 78 5.64 7.84 -8.35
C PHE A 78 5.77 6.82 -9.49
N GLU A 79 5.37 7.18 -10.70
CA GLU A 79 5.35 6.30 -11.87
C GLU A 79 6.75 5.87 -12.31
N ARG A 80 7.72 6.80 -12.24
CA ARG A 80 9.13 6.48 -12.49
C ARG A 80 9.64 5.40 -11.53
N ARG A 81 9.24 5.45 -10.26
CA ARG A 81 9.69 4.53 -9.21
C ARG A 81 8.91 3.23 -9.16
N ASN A 82 7.70 3.20 -9.71
CA ASN A 82 6.81 2.05 -9.70
C ASN A 82 6.33 1.74 -11.11
N PRO A 83 7.19 1.12 -11.96
CA PRO A 83 6.82 0.81 -13.33
C PRO A 83 5.54 -0.03 -13.43
N GLY A 84 4.65 0.37 -14.34
CA GLY A 84 3.35 -0.28 -14.57
C GLY A 84 2.22 0.24 -13.69
N TYR A 85 2.50 1.17 -12.78
CA TYR A 85 1.47 1.96 -12.08
C TYR A 85 1.25 3.30 -12.78
N ALA A 86 0.09 3.91 -12.54
CA ALA A 86 -0.21 5.30 -12.89
C ALA A 86 -1.09 5.94 -11.82
N LEU A 87 -0.99 7.26 -11.63
CA LEU A 87 -1.79 8.01 -10.65
C LEU A 87 -2.53 9.18 -11.30
N ASP A 88 -3.85 9.22 -11.08
CA ASP A 88 -4.72 10.26 -11.60
C ASP A 88 -5.68 10.80 -10.52
N TRP A 89 -6.17 12.03 -10.72
CA TRP A 89 -7.11 12.71 -9.83
C TRP A 89 -8.26 13.29 -10.64
N HIS A 90 -9.48 13.06 -10.18
CA HIS A 90 -10.66 13.74 -10.71
C HIS A 90 -11.41 14.42 -9.57
N SER A 91 -11.57 15.74 -9.66
CA SER A 91 -12.24 16.55 -8.62
C SER A 91 -13.77 16.60 -8.75
N ASP A 92 -14.31 16.35 -9.94
CA ASP A 92 -15.75 16.41 -10.23
C ASP A 92 -16.11 15.35 -11.26
N PHE A 93 -16.08 14.10 -10.80
CA PHE A 93 -16.15 12.95 -11.66
C PHE A 93 -17.59 12.39 -11.72
N ARG A 94 -18.01 12.00 -12.94
CA ARG A 94 -19.31 11.34 -13.20
C ARG A 94 -19.23 10.08 -14.06
N GLU A 95 -18.25 9.96 -14.95
CA GLU A 95 -18.06 8.79 -15.81
C GLU A 95 -16.59 8.45 -16.03
N PHE A 96 -16.21 7.19 -15.79
CA PHE A 96 -14.85 6.66 -15.88
C PHE A 96 -14.91 5.39 -16.69
N GLU A 97 -13.90 5.15 -17.49
CA GLU A 97 -13.73 3.87 -18.14
C GLU A 97 -12.33 3.38 -17.82
N ALA A 98 -12.25 2.25 -17.12
CA ALA A 98 -10.97 1.59 -16.92
C ALA A 98 -10.43 1.18 -18.29
N GLY A 99 -9.16 1.50 -18.55
CA GLY A 99 -8.50 1.11 -19.79
C GLY A 99 -8.22 -0.41 -19.84
N GLY A 100 -7.10 -0.78 -20.47
CA GLY A 100 -6.65 -2.18 -20.53
C GLY A 100 -6.12 -2.74 -19.21
N GLN A 101 -6.01 -1.91 -18.17
CA GLN A 101 -5.49 -2.29 -16.86
C GLN A 101 -6.54 -2.04 -15.76
N PRO A 102 -6.49 -2.78 -14.64
CA PRO A 102 -7.34 -2.52 -13.50
C PRO A 102 -6.98 -1.19 -12.82
N VAL A 103 -8.00 -0.60 -12.19
CA VAL A 103 -7.92 0.69 -11.52
C VAL A 103 -8.51 0.58 -10.12
N ILE A 104 -7.83 1.17 -9.14
CA ILE A 104 -8.30 1.30 -7.75
C ILE A 104 -8.55 2.78 -7.47
N GLY A 105 -9.78 3.13 -7.13
CA GLY A 105 -10.19 4.49 -6.80
C GLY A 105 -10.41 4.69 -5.31
N PHE A 106 -10.02 5.85 -4.80
CA PHE A 106 -10.23 6.26 -3.41
C PHE A 106 -11.11 7.50 -3.38
N VAL A 107 -12.32 7.38 -2.83
CA VAL A 107 -13.27 8.50 -2.75
C VAL A 107 -12.79 9.50 -1.71
N GLN A 108 -12.59 10.74 -2.13
CA GLN A 108 -12.00 11.80 -1.32
C GLN A 108 -12.96 12.95 -1.00
N ALA A 109 -13.98 13.18 -1.83
CA ALA A 109 -15.06 14.13 -1.54
C ALA A 109 -16.36 13.74 -2.27
N GLY A 110 -17.48 14.28 -1.76
CA GLY A 110 -18.82 14.01 -2.29
C GLY A 110 -19.46 12.72 -1.77
N SER A 111 -20.68 12.47 -2.25
CA SER A 111 -21.44 11.24 -2.03
C SER A 111 -22.26 10.97 -3.28
N ALA A 112 -22.18 9.75 -3.82
CA ALA A 112 -22.90 9.37 -5.03
C ALA A 112 -23.33 7.91 -5.02
N ARG A 113 -24.47 7.61 -5.64
CA ARG A 113 -24.75 6.24 -6.07
C ARG A 113 -24.01 5.98 -7.36
N VAL A 114 -23.18 4.94 -7.33
CA VAL A 114 -22.30 4.56 -8.42
C VAL A 114 -22.75 3.25 -9.04
N THR A 115 -22.76 3.19 -10.37
CA THR A 115 -22.99 1.98 -11.15
C THR A 115 -21.73 1.57 -11.88
N VAL A 116 -21.27 0.33 -11.68
CA VAL A 116 -20.17 -0.28 -12.43
C VAL A 116 -20.76 -1.24 -13.46
N GLN A 117 -20.59 -0.90 -14.73
CA GLN A 117 -20.96 -1.70 -15.89
C GLN A 117 -19.83 -2.67 -16.20
N ARG A 118 -20.14 -3.97 -16.15
CA ARG A 118 -19.16 -5.04 -16.38
C ARG A 118 -19.11 -5.43 -17.86
N ALA A 119 -17.91 -5.69 -18.37
CA ALA A 119 -17.72 -6.13 -19.75
C ALA A 119 -18.46 -7.43 -20.12
N GLY A 120 -18.66 -8.33 -19.14
CA GLY A 120 -19.42 -9.58 -19.30
C GLY A 120 -20.94 -9.43 -19.10
N GLY A 121 -21.43 -8.21 -18.91
CA GLY A 121 -22.81 -7.92 -18.51
C GLY A 121 -23.04 -8.01 -17.01
N GLY A 122 -24.14 -7.40 -16.56
CA GLY A 122 -24.51 -7.30 -15.16
C GLY A 122 -23.90 -6.07 -14.49
N ASP A 123 -24.76 -5.12 -14.14
CA ASP A 123 -24.35 -3.90 -13.46
C ASP A 123 -24.27 -4.13 -11.95
N VAL A 124 -23.29 -3.49 -11.31
CA VAL A 124 -23.19 -3.45 -9.85
C VAL A 124 -23.43 -2.02 -9.39
N VAL A 125 -24.44 -1.83 -8.56
CA VAL A 125 -24.79 -0.52 -8.02
C VAL A 125 -24.34 -0.45 -6.56
N SER A 126 -23.73 0.66 -6.16
CA SER A 126 -23.41 0.91 -4.76
C SER A 126 -24.70 1.19 -3.98
N ASP A 127 -24.94 0.43 -2.91
CA ASP A 127 -26.02 0.71 -1.97
C ASP A 127 -25.57 0.41 -0.53
N PRO A 128 -25.50 1.41 0.38
CA PRO A 128 -25.79 2.84 0.17
C PRO A 128 -24.80 3.52 -0.79
N GLU A 129 -24.99 4.83 -1.01
CA GLU A 129 -24.07 5.71 -1.75
C GLU A 129 -22.61 5.53 -1.30
N LEU A 130 -21.67 5.72 -2.23
CA LEU A 130 -20.26 5.80 -1.91
C LEU A 130 -19.93 7.15 -1.28
N THR A 131 -19.06 7.13 -0.28
CA THR A 131 -18.66 8.29 0.54
C THR A 131 -17.15 8.31 0.76
N VAL A 132 -16.63 9.40 1.35
CA VAL A 132 -15.21 9.58 1.65
C VAL A 132 -14.64 8.39 2.44
N GLY A 133 -13.59 7.78 1.89
CA GLY A 133 -12.93 6.59 2.45
C GLY A 133 -13.34 5.27 1.84
N ASP A 134 -14.41 5.22 1.04
CA ASP A 134 -14.76 4.06 0.24
C ASP A 134 -13.74 3.85 -0.90
N VAL A 135 -13.52 2.57 -1.25
CA VAL A 135 -12.60 2.15 -2.30
C VAL A 135 -13.36 1.51 -3.45
N LEU A 136 -13.07 1.96 -4.67
CA LEU A 136 -13.57 1.47 -5.94
C LEU A 136 -12.56 0.50 -6.55
N LEU A 137 -13.00 -0.69 -6.96
CA LEU A 137 -12.16 -1.67 -7.65
C LEU A 137 -12.72 -1.94 -9.04
N LEU A 138 -12.09 -1.37 -10.07
CA LEU A 138 -12.47 -1.51 -11.47
C LEU A 138 -11.53 -2.47 -12.19
N ARG A 139 -12.12 -3.48 -12.83
CA ARG A 139 -11.41 -4.40 -13.74
C ARG A 139 -11.19 -3.71 -15.09
N PRO A 140 -10.29 -4.25 -15.94
CA PRO A 140 -10.11 -3.71 -17.29
C PRO A 140 -11.42 -3.57 -18.05
N THR A 141 -11.58 -2.46 -18.78
CA THR A 141 -12.75 -2.11 -19.60
C THR A 141 -14.08 -1.95 -18.84
N GLU A 142 -14.09 -2.04 -17.51
CA GLU A 142 -15.28 -1.71 -16.73
C GLU A 142 -15.52 -0.20 -16.76
N ARG A 143 -16.79 0.19 -16.91
CA ARG A 143 -17.21 1.60 -16.91
C ARG A 143 -17.92 1.90 -15.61
N LEU A 144 -17.60 3.04 -15.02
CA LEU A 144 -18.21 3.54 -13.80
C LEU A 144 -19.01 4.79 -14.13
N THR A 145 -20.25 4.88 -13.66
CA THR A 145 -21.08 6.08 -13.74
C THR A 145 -21.61 6.47 -12.35
N ALA A 146 -21.68 7.76 -12.05
CA ALA A 146 -22.17 8.30 -10.78
C ALA A 146 -23.35 9.25 -11.02
N ASP A 147 -24.39 9.17 -10.18
CA ASP A 147 -25.58 10.04 -10.30
C ASP A 147 -25.33 11.48 -9.84
N SER A 148 -24.40 11.67 -8.92
CA SER A 148 -23.84 12.94 -8.49
C SER A 148 -22.32 12.95 -8.64
N SER A 149 -21.72 14.11 -8.39
CA SER A 149 -20.29 14.34 -8.49
C SER A 149 -19.55 13.84 -7.26
N ILE A 150 -18.48 13.08 -7.46
CA ILE A 150 -17.52 12.70 -6.42
C ILE A 150 -16.11 13.04 -6.87
N SER A 151 -15.21 13.20 -5.91
CA SER A 151 -13.78 13.38 -6.18
C SER A 151 -13.02 12.11 -5.84
N VAL A 152 -12.16 11.63 -6.74
CA VAL A 152 -11.53 10.30 -6.63
C VAL A 152 -10.06 10.35 -7.05
N VAL A 153 -9.17 9.78 -6.22
CA VAL A 153 -7.79 9.46 -6.62
C VAL A 153 -7.76 8.05 -7.20
N PHE A 154 -7.33 7.90 -8.44
CA PHE A 154 -7.20 6.61 -9.12
C PHE A 154 -5.75 6.15 -9.21
N PHE A 155 -5.54 4.87 -8.92
CA PHE A 155 -4.31 4.14 -9.18
C PHE A 155 -4.57 3.10 -10.26
N THR A 156 -3.94 3.25 -11.43
CA THR A 156 -3.80 2.13 -12.35
C THR A 156 -2.74 1.19 -11.78
N VAL A 157 -3.02 -0.10 -11.76
CA VAL A 157 -2.14 -1.10 -11.13
C VAL A 157 -1.75 -2.22 -12.12
N PRO A 158 -0.54 -2.78 -12.01
CA PRO A 158 -0.01 -3.70 -13.02
C PRO A 158 -0.57 -5.11 -12.93
N ALA A 159 -1.09 -5.52 -11.76
CA ALA A 159 -1.62 -6.86 -11.54
C ALA A 159 -3.15 -6.89 -11.66
N ALA A 160 -3.68 -8.01 -12.16
CA ALA A 160 -5.13 -8.22 -12.20
C ALA A 160 -5.73 -8.27 -10.79
N LEU A 161 -6.92 -7.69 -10.63
CA LEU A 161 -7.70 -7.84 -9.40
C LEU A 161 -8.13 -9.32 -9.24
N PRO A 162 -7.94 -9.93 -8.06
CA PRO A 162 -8.46 -11.26 -7.77
C PRO A 162 -9.98 -11.32 -7.99
N VAL A 163 -10.45 -12.44 -8.57
CA VAL A 163 -11.87 -12.62 -8.96
C VAL A 163 -12.83 -12.38 -7.79
N GLY A 164 -12.42 -12.74 -6.57
CA GLY A 164 -13.24 -12.62 -5.36
C GLY A 164 -13.34 -11.20 -4.76
N LEU A 165 -12.58 -10.21 -5.24
CA LEU A 165 -12.68 -8.86 -4.69
C LEU A 165 -13.98 -8.16 -5.15
N PRO A 166 -14.71 -7.49 -4.24
CA PRO A 166 -15.92 -6.74 -4.59
C PRO A 166 -15.56 -5.52 -5.47
N SER A 167 -16.54 -4.92 -6.13
CA SER A 167 -16.33 -3.65 -6.83
C SER A 167 -16.21 -2.45 -5.86
N PHE A 168 -16.73 -2.60 -4.63
CA PHE A 168 -16.74 -1.57 -3.60
C PHE A 168 -16.24 -2.17 -2.28
N VAL A 169 -15.24 -1.54 -1.66
CA VAL A 169 -14.79 -1.85 -0.30
C VAL A 169 -15.11 -0.66 0.59
N ARG A 170 -15.93 -0.88 1.62
CA ARG A 170 -16.53 0.19 2.41
C ARG A 170 -16.18 0.04 3.88
N PRO A 171 -15.15 0.76 4.38
CA PRO A 171 -14.65 0.57 5.74
C PRO A 171 -15.74 0.64 6.79
N ASP A 172 -16.68 1.58 6.65
CA ASP A 172 -17.67 1.88 7.68
C ASP A 172 -18.92 0.99 7.63
N TRP A 173 -19.09 0.23 6.54
CA TRP A 173 -20.30 -0.56 6.25
C TRP A 173 -20.04 -2.06 6.11
N ASP A 174 -18.79 -2.47 5.91
CA ASP A 174 -18.43 -3.89 5.78
C ASP A 174 -18.04 -4.48 7.13
N GLU A 175 -18.91 -5.30 7.71
CA GLU A 175 -18.69 -5.94 9.02
C GLU A 175 -17.47 -6.86 9.06
N ARG A 176 -16.94 -7.28 7.91
CA ARG A 176 -15.71 -8.08 7.83
C ARG A 176 -14.45 -7.22 7.99
N ILE A 177 -14.57 -5.91 7.91
CA ILE A 177 -13.51 -4.94 8.15
C ILE A 177 -13.68 -4.41 9.57
N THR A 178 -12.92 -4.98 10.49
CA THR A 178 -12.99 -4.60 11.90
C THR A 178 -11.89 -3.61 12.26
N ASP A 179 -12.14 -2.80 13.29
CA ASP A 179 -11.11 -1.95 13.89
C ASP A 179 -9.99 -2.84 14.47
N THR A 180 -8.75 -2.57 14.06
CA THR A 180 -7.56 -3.35 14.43
C THR A 180 -6.47 -2.44 14.98
N PRO A 181 -6.32 -2.35 16.32
CA PRO A 181 -5.21 -1.62 16.91
C PRO A 181 -3.86 -2.11 16.38
N GLY A 182 -2.91 -1.20 16.24
CA GLY A 182 -1.55 -1.50 15.77
C GLY A 182 -1.02 -0.47 14.76
N GLY A 183 0.27 -0.59 14.46
CA GLY A 183 0.96 0.32 13.52
C GLY A 183 0.85 1.77 14.00
N CYS A 184 0.27 2.62 13.16
CA CYS A 184 0.06 4.04 13.41
C CYS A 184 -1.10 4.38 14.38
N ALA A 185 -1.84 3.39 14.89
CA ALA A 185 -2.96 3.59 15.82
C ALA A 185 -2.99 2.51 16.92
N GLU A 186 -2.24 2.71 17.99
CA GLU A 186 -2.10 1.74 19.10
C GLU A 186 -2.93 2.10 20.34
N GLU A 187 -3.64 3.22 20.31
CA GLU A 187 -4.47 3.69 21.41
C GLU A 187 -5.72 2.84 21.65
N THR A 188 -6.25 2.90 22.87
CA THR A 188 -7.53 2.26 23.20
C THR A 188 -8.65 2.96 22.42
N GLY A 189 -9.37 2.21 21.58
CA GLY A 189 -10.37 2.79 20.66
C GLY A 189 -9.79 3.24 19.32
N ALA A 190 -8.60 2.74 18.94
CA ALA A 190 -7.99 2.96 17.64
C ALA A 190 -8.98 2.66 16.50
N TYR A 191 -9.19 3.67 15.64
CA TYR A 191 -9.87 3.47 14.37
C TYR A 191 -8.81 3.12 13.33
N ARG A 192 -8.71 1.84 12.99
CA ARG A 192 -7.80 1.33 11.96
C ARG A 192 -8.45 0.17 11.23
N ARG A 193 -8.87 0.42 10.00
CA ARG A 193 -9.62 -0.51 9.15
C ARG A 193 -8.82 -0.88 7.93
N ILE A 194 -8.42 -2.14 7.83
CA ILE A 194 -7.57 -2.64 6.74
C ILE A 194 -8.46 -3.09 5.59
N LEU A 195 -8.39 -2.38 4.47
CA LEU A 195 -9.35 -2.51 3.37
C LEU A 195 -8.82 -3.43 2.29
N LEU A 196 -7.53 -3.34 1.99
CA LEU A 196 -6.79 -4.27 1.13
C LEU A 196 -5.50 -4.65 1.85
N THR A 197 -5.25 -5.96 1.98
CA THR A 197 -4.17 -6.49 2.80
C THR A 197 -3.27 -7.47 2.04
N TRP A 198 -2.10 -7.75 2.60
CA TRP A 198 -1.17 -8.76 2.12
C TRP A 198 -1.51 -10.17 2.60
N MET A 199 -2.12 -10.28 3.78
CA MET A 199 -2.33 -11.56 4.46
C MET A 199 -3.82 -11.81 4.75
N GLU A 200 -4.30 -13.00 4.43
CA GLU A 200 -5.68 -13.43 4.73
C GLU A 200 -6.00 -13.39 6.22
N THR A 201 -5.00 -13.58 7.09
CA THR A 201 -5.17 -13.53 8.55
C THR A 201 -5.44 -12.12 9.08
N VAL A 202 -5.27 -11.08 8.25
CA VAL A 202 -5.44 -9.68 8.64
C VAL A 202 -6.79 -9.13 8.17
N GLY A 203 -7.32 -9.63 7.06
CA GLY A 203 -8.58 -9.17 6.50
C GLY A 203 -9.01 -10.00 5.29
N PRO A 204 -10.28 -9.87 4.88
CA PRO A 204 -10.88 -10.72 3.85
C PRO A 204 -10.40 -10.40 2.43
N TYR A 205 -9.79 -9.23 2.21
CA TYR A 205 -9.48 -8.70 0.88
C TYR A 205 -7.99 -8.65 0.65
N VAL A 206 -7.46 -9.73 0.08
CA VAL A 206 -6.03 -9.84 -0.21
C VAL A 206 -5.72 -9.31 -1.61
N TYR A 207 -4.77 -8.38 -1.70
CA TYR A 207 -4.28 -7.87 -2.97
C TYR A 207 -2.82 -7.41 -2.88
N HIS A 208 -1.89 -8.06 -3.58
CA HIS A 208 -0.45 -7.82 -3.40
C HIS A 208 0.14 -6.70 -4.24
N ALA A 209 -0.65 -6.08 -5.14
CA ALA A 209 -0.18 -4.96 -5.96
C ALA A 209 -0.65 -3.59 -5.44
N LEU A 210 -1.53 -3.54 -4.44
CA LEU A 210 -1.76 -2.36 -3.62
C LEU A 210 -2.38 -2.78 -2.28
N ASN A 211 -1.90 -2.24 -1.16
CA ASN A 211 -2.61 -2.35 0.12
C ASN A 211 -3.08 -0.99 0.59
N CYS A 212 -4.14 -0.99 1.38
CA CYS A 212 -4.60 0.23 2.00
C CYS A 212 -5.34 -0.05 3.31
N HIS A 213 -5.23 0.92 4.20
CA HIS A 213 -6.03 0.96 5.41
C HIS A 213 -6.46 2.39 5.70
N ARG A 214 -7.60 2.55 6.37
CA ARG A 214 -8.08 3.83 6.84
C ARG A 214 -7.82 3.92 8.33
N VAL A 215 -7.09 4.94 8.77
CA VAL A 215 -6.56 5.00 10.13
C VAL A 215 -6.63 6.40 10.71
N ARG A 216 -7.03 6.47 11.98
CA ARG A 216 -6.88 7.67 12.79
C ARG A 216 -5.53 7.63 13.47
N ILE A 217 -4.71 8.65 13.23
CA ILE A 217 -3.35 8.77 13.75
C ILE A 217 -3.33 9.91 14.75
N THR A 218 -3.22 9.58 16.02
CA THR A 218 -2.96 10.58 17.07
C THR A 218 -1.47 10.80 17.27
N ASP A 219 -0.72 9.70 17.39
CA ASP A 219 0.72 9.70 17.59
C ASP A 219 1.31 8.37 17.10
N SER A 220 1.68 8.33 15.82
CA SER A 220 2.37 7.16 15.26
C SER A 220 3.83 7.12 15.71
N PHE A 221 4.43 5.93 15.66
CA PHE A 221 5.87 5.78 15.85
C PHE A 221 6.61 6.18 14.56
N ALA A 222 7.81 6.73 14.69
CA ALA A 222 8.61 7.10 13.52
C ALA A 222 9.21 5.86 12.88
N HIS A 223 9.08 5.73 11.56
CA HIS A 223 9.58 4.58 10.82
C HIS A 223 9.89 4.91 9.36
N TYR A 224 10.51 3.98 8.66
CA TYR A 224 10.64 4.01 7.20
C TYR A 224 10.47 2.61 6.61
N HIS A 225 10.24 2.56 5.28
CA HIS A 225 10.22 1.32 4.50
C HIS A 225 11.53 1.19 3.73
N PRO A 226 12.28 0.09 3.82
CA PRO A 226 13.58 -0.02 3.18
C PRO A 226 13.49 0.06 1.66
N VAL A 227 14.54 0.60 1.02
CA VAL A 227 14.58 0.71 -0.46
C VAL A 227 14.48 -0.65 -1.11
N GLU A 228 15.26 -1.60 -0.60
CA GLU A 228 15.19 -3.00 -1.00
C GLU A 228 14.10 -3.72 -0.21
N GLY A 229 13.14 -4.31 -0.91
CA GLY A 229 12.09 -5.15 -0.31
C GLY A 229 10.96 -4.40 0.42
N GLY A 230 11.07 -3.08 0.61
CA GLY A 230 10.00 -2.22 1.10
C GLY A 230 9.08 -1.70 -0.01
N PHE A 231 8.30 -0.68 0.33
CA PHE A 231 7.22 -0.15 -0.49
C PHE A 231 7.13 1.37 -0.33
N ASP A 232 6.60 2.04 -1.35
CA ASP A 232 6.25 3.45 -1.23
C ASP A 232 4.88 3.57 -0.53
N GLU A 233 4.67 4.70 0.13
CA GLU A 233 3.44 4.97 0.89
C GLU A 233 2.82 6.31 0.48
N PHE A 234 1.50 6.41 0.58
CA PHE A 234 0.75 7.66 0.46
C PHE A 234 -0.12 7.89 1.67
N TYR A 235 -0.23 9.16 2.06
CA TYR A 235 -1.28 9.64 2.96
C TYR A 235 -2.30 10.40 2.12
N LEU A 236 -3.51 9.87 2.03
CA LEU A 236 -4.67 10.60 1.52
C LEU A 236 -5.49 11.11 2.72
N VAL A 237 -5.35 12.40 3.03
CA VAL A 237 -5.86 13.01 4.27
C VAL A 237 -7.34 13.32 4.17
N GLN A 238 -8.15 12.75 5.06
CA GLN A 238 -9.62 12.84 5.07
C GLN A 238 -10.14 13.71 6.21
N MET A 239 -9.41 13.80 7.33
CA MET A 239 -9.63 14.76 8.40
C MET A 239 -8.29 15.18 9.01
N ALA A 240 -8.18 16.43 9.43
CA ALA A 240 -7.01 16.95 10.14
C ALA A 240 -7.48 17.83 11.31
N GLN A 241 -7.02 17.51 12.53
CA GLN A 241 -7.24 18.37 13.71
C GLN A 241 -6.23 19.53 13.73
N PRO A 242 -6.50 20.62 14.48
CA PRO A 242 -5.49 21.64 14.71
C PRO A 242 -4.20 21.05 15.29
N GLY A 243 -3.08 21.27 14.61
CA GLY A 243 -1.77 20.69 14.98
C GLY A 243 -1.47 19.33 14.35
N ALA A 244 -2.35 18.80 13.50
CA ALA A 244 -2.09 17.64 12.66
C ALA A 244 -0.90 17.88 11.72
N VAL A 245 0.11 17.02 11.82
CA VAL A 245 1.35 17.15 11.05
C VAL A 245 1.89 15.78 10.64
N LEU A 246 2.67 15.78 9.56
CA LEU A 246 3.56 14.71 9.18
C LEU A 246 5.00 15.19 9.35
N TYR A 247 5.74 14.53 10.22
CA TYR A 247 7.19 14.69 10.30
C TYR A 247 7.85 13.74 9.30
N THR A 248 8.88 14.20 8.60
CA THR A 248 9.58 13.38 7.61
C THR A 248 11.08 13.62 7.59
N SER A 249 11.86 12.65 7.11
CA SER A 249 13.29 12.84 6.83
C SER A 249 13.77 11.96 5.67
N GLU A 250 14.64 12.53 4.84
CA GLU A 250 15.43 11.80 3.84
C GLU A 250 16.80 11.36 4.41
N ALA A 251 17.13 11.76 5.64
CA ALA A 251 18.42 11.49 6.28
C ALA A 251 18.46 10.16 7.04
N THR A 252 17.80 9.12 6.50
CA THR A 252 17.64 7.80 7.16
C THR A 252 18.97 7.21 7.62
N ASN A 253 20.00 7.20 6.76
CA ASN A 253 21.33 6.70 7.11
C ASN A 253 21.99 7.47 8.26
N ARG A 254 21.66 8.77 8.42
CA ARG A 254 22.18 9.59 9.53
C ARG A 254 21.40 9.30 10.81
N ILE A 255 20.09 9.09 10.70
CA ILE A 255 19.24 8.70 11.83
C ILE A 255 19.71 7.35 12.39
N GLU A 256 19.99 6.36 11.55
CA GLU A 256 20.45 5.04 11.99
C GLU A 256 21.85 5.01 12.63
N ASP A 257 22.63 6.07 12.49
CA ASP A 257 23.90 6.27 13.22
C ASP A 257 23.86 7.54 14.09
N PRO A 258 23.21 7.47 15.28
CA PRO A 258 23.09 8.60 16.19
C PRO A 258 24.40 9.25 16.62
N THR A 259 25.52 8.51 16.55
CA THR A 259 26.83 9.01 16.97
C THR A 259 27.49 9.91 15.93
N SER A 260 27.01 9.82 14.68
CA SER A 260 27.54 10.57 13.56
C SER A 260 26.90 11.93 13.35
N VAL A 261 25.80 12.22 14.06
CA VAL A 261 24.97 13.41 13.88
C VAL A 261 25.50 14.58 14.71
N SER A 262 25.72 15.73 14.07
CA SER A 262 26.00 17.00 14.75
C SER A 262 24.73 17.77 15.09
N GLU A 263 24.81 18.69 16.06
CA GLU A 263 23.71 19.60 16.43
C GLU A 263 23.15 20.38 15.24
N GLY A 264 24.04 20.89 14.38
CA GLY A 264 23.64 21.64 13.20
C GLY A 264 22.94 20.79 12.13
N GLU A 265 23.23 19.48 12.06
CA GLU A 265 22.50 18.54 11.20
C GLU A 265 21.14 18.18 11.81
N ALA A 266 21.09 17.90 13.11
CA ALA A 266 19.84 17.57 13.81
C ALA A 266 18.78 18.66 13.61
N ALA A 267 19.16 19.94 13.70
CA ALA A 267 18.26 21.08 13.50
C ALA A 267 17.59 21.15 12.12
N ARG A 268 18.08 20.40 11.12
CA ARG A 268 17.53 20.34 9.75
C ARG A 268 17.17 18.93 9.30
N MET A 269 17.21 17.97 10.22
CA MET A 269 17.09 16.56 9.88
C MET A 269 15.65 16.16 9.60
N ILE A 270 14.70 16.81 10.25
CA ILE A 270 13.28 16.48 10.20
C ILE A 270 12.51 17.68 9.64
N ASP A 271 11.83 17.45 8.53
CA ASP A 271 10.85 18.39 7.99
C ASP A 271 9.50 18.18 8.66
N LYS A 272 8.73 19.25 8.75
CA LYS A 272 7.38 19.27 9.32
C LYS A 272 6.39 19.76 8.29
N HIS A 273 5.46 18.89 7.92
CA HIS A 273 4.38 19.20 6.98
C HIS A 273 3.08 19.35 7.78
N VAL A 274 2.47 20.52 7.73
CA VAL A 274 1.11 20.72 8.27
C VAL A 274 0.14 20.05 7.31
N LEU A 275 -0.77 19.22 7.85
CA LEU A 275 -1.69 18.45 7.04
C LEU A 275 -3.06 19.14 6.95
N GLU A 276 -3.60 19.16 5.74
CA GLU A 276 -4.93 19.67 5.41
C GLU A 276 -5.80 18.54 4.83
N VAL A 277 -7.13 18.68 4.96
CA VAL A 277 -8.06 17.74 4.30
C VAL A 277 -7.90 17.85 2.78
N GLY A 278 -7.76 16.71 2.10
CA GLY A 278 -7.49 16.67 0.67
C GLY A 278 -6.02 16.61 0.30
N ASP A 279 -5.10 16.64 1.26
CA ASP A 279 -3.69 16.40 0.96
C ASP A 279 -3.48 14.96 0.49
N LEU A 280 -2.75 14.83 -0.63
CA LEU A 280 -2.13 13.59 -1.06
C LEU A 280 -0.62 13.74 -0.87
N VAL A 281 -0.08 13.07 0.15
CA VAL A 281 1.35 13.04 0.43
C VAL A 281 1.93 11.75 -0.13
N TYR A 282 2.97 11.84 -0.95
CA TYR A 282 3.74 10.70 -1.46
C TYR A 282 5.06 10.58 -0.69
N LEU A 283 5.27 9.38 -0.13
CA LEU A 283 6.44 9.00 0.65
C LEU A 283 7.18 7.87 -0.09
N PRO A 284 8.28 8.20 -0.79
CA PRO A 284 9.15 7.20 -1.36
C PRO A 284 9.70 6.26 -0.27
N ARG A 285 9.86 4.97 -0.59
CA ARG A 285 10.63 4.05 0.28
C ARG A 285 12.01 4.65 0.58
N GLY A 286 12.47 4.45 1.80
CA GLY A 286 13.67 5.04 2.38
C GLY A 286 13.40 6.33 3.16
N THR A 287 12.21 6.91 3.08
CA THR A 287 11.84 8.12 3.82
C THR A 287 11.33 7.79 5.23
N VAL A 288 11.98 8.36 6.25
CA VAL A 288 11.45 8.35 7.61
C VAL A 288 10.23 9.23 7.68
N HIS A 289 9.17 8.77 8.35
CA HIS A 289 7.95 9.54 8.53
C HIS A 289 7.24 9.19 9.85
N ARG A 290 6.43 10.15 10.32
CA ARG A 290 5.61 10.05 11.54
C ARG A 290 4.41 11.01 11.46
N GLY A 291 3.20 10.48 11.52
CA GLY A 291 1.98 11.26 11.73
C GLY A 291 1.75 11.58 13.20
N TYR A 292 1.34 12.83 13.49
CA TYR A 292 1.07 13.33 14.83
C TYR A 292 -0.09 14.33 14.82
N GLY A 293 -0.81 14.45 15.95
CA GLY A 293 -1.73 15.57 16.19
C GLY A 293 -3.18 15.36 15.72
N GLY A 294 -3.57 14.13 15.37
CA GLY A 294 -4.98 13.80 15.07
C GLY A 294 -5.34 13.94 13.60
N VAL A 295 -4.90 12.97 12.79
CA VAL A 295 -5.21 12.85 11.37
C VAL A 295 -6.12 11.65 11.16
N LEU A 296 -7.10 11.74 10.25
CA LEU A 296 -7.71 10.56 9.63
C LEU A 296 -7.20 10.49 8.20
N ALA A 297 -6.50 9.43 7.85
CA ALA A 297 -5.96 9.23 6.51
C ALA A 297 -6.29 7.85 5.99
N GLN A 298 -6.36 7.75 4.67
CA GLN A 298 -6.22 6.49 3.98
C GLN A 298 -4.75 6.32 3.60
N ILE A 299 -4.12 5.35 4.23
CA ILE A 299 -2.74 4.98 3.96
C ILE A 299 -2.75 3.97 2.83
N ILE A 300 -2.00 4.25 1.78
CA ILE A 300 -1.97 3.47 0.55
C ILE A 300 -0.52 3.07 0.30
N THR A 301 -0.26 1.79 0.06
CA THR A 301 1.10 1.26 -0.12
C THR A 301 1.21 0.48 -1.43
N VAL A 302 2.35 0.66 -2.11
CA VAL A 302 2.61 0.11 -3.44
C VAL A 302 4.03 -0.45 -3.55
N PRO A 303 4.22 -1.70 -4.03
CA PRO A 303 3.17 -2.64 -4.47
C PRO A 303 2.29 -3.18 -3.34
N GLY A 304 2.62 -2.96 -2.07
CA GLY A 304 1.75 -3.33 -0.96
C GLY A 304 2.56 -3.55 0.29
N PHE A 305 1.89 -3.51 1.44
CA PHE A 305 2.52 -3.68 2.74
C PHE A 305 3.01 -5.12 2.91
N ARG A 306 4.31 -5.35 2.72
CA ARG A 306 4.93 -6.63 3.04
C ARG A 306 5.23 -6.65 4.55
N PRO A 307 4.68 -7.61 5.33
CA PRO A 307 5.01 -7.75 6.75
C PRO A 307 6.52 -7.89 6.95
N GLY A 308 7.07 -7.23 7.99
CA GLY A 308 8.50 -7.20 8.25
C GLY A 308 9.28 -6.13 7.48
N ALA A 309 8.64 -5.35 6.59
CA ALA A 309 9.30 -4.33 5.76
C ALA A 309 9.07 -2.90 6.28
N GLU A 310 9.07 -2.72 7.60
CA GLU A 310 8.91 -1.46 8.32
C GLU A 310 9.92 -1.42 9.47
N ILE A 311 10.73 -0.35 9.53
CA ILE A 311 11.83 -0.21 10.50
C ILE A 311 11.56 1.03 11.35
N GLY A 312 11.26 0.84 12.63
CA GLY A 312 11.02 1.90 13.58
C GLY A 312 12.32 2.55 14.07
N VAL A 313 12.35 3.89 14.07
CA VAL A 313 13.56 4.70 14.33
C VAL A 313 13.46 5.60 15.57
N ASP A 314 12.38 5.54 16.36
CA ASP A 314 12.21 6.37 17.55
C ASP A 314 13.36 6.24 18.56
N HIS A 315 13.91 5.04 18.71
CA HIS A 315 15.06 4.79 19.60
C HIS A 315 16.34 5.48 19.13
N TYR A 316 16.52 5.61 17.82
CA TYR A 316 17.64 6.37 17.25
C TYR A 316 17.43 7.88 17.41
N LEU A 317 16.23 8.38 17.13
CA LEU A 317 15.88 9.79 17.32
C LEU A 317 16.05 10.23 18.77
N ARG A 318 15.65 9.36 19.72
CA ARG A 318 15.91 9.56 21.15
C ARG A 318 17.41 9.58 21.46
N ALA A 319 18.19 8.62 20.95
CA ALA A 319 19.63 8.57 21.17
C ALA A 319 20.34 9.83 20.65
N ILE A 320 19.93 10.38 19.49
CA ILE A 320 20.45 11.65 18.97
C ILE A 320 20.16 12.79 19.96
N ASN A 321 18.91 12.91 20.43
CA ASN A 321 18.54 13.92 21.40
C ASN A 321 19.35 13.82 22.70
N GLU A 322 19.54 12.62 23.23
CA GLU A 322 20.31 12.37 24.45
C GLU A 322 21.80 12.68 24.26
N ASN A 323 22.41 12.25 23.15
CA ASN A 323 23.82 12.49 22.85
C ASN A 323 24.15 13.99 22.68
N LEU A 324 23.23 14.74 22.09
CA LEU A 324 23.40 16.17 21.79
C LEU A 324 22.78 17.08 22.85
N GLY A 325 22.09 16.54 23.86
CA GLY A 325 21.40 17.32 24.89
C GLY A 325 20.22 18.15 24.37
N LEU A 326 19.56 17.72 23.29
CA LEU A 326 18.46 18.45 22.66
C LEU A 326 17.19 18.34 23.49
N THR A 327 16.51 19.47 23.71
CA THR A 327 15.28 19.56 24.51
C THR A 327 14.28 20.56 23.90
N GLY A 328 13.01 20.46 24.29
CA GLY A 328 11.95 21.36 23.82
C GLY A 328 11.80 21.34 22.31
N GLU A 329 11.70 22.52 21.68
CA GLU A 329 11.58 22.68 20.22
C GLU A 329 12.82 22.23 19.44
N ALA A 330 13.99 22.10 20.09
CA ALA A 330 15.20 21.62 19.45
C ALA A 330 15.28 20.09 19.39
N ALA A 331 14.46 19.38 20.18
CA ALA A 331 14.45 17.92 20.19
C ALA A 331 13.84 17.36 18.90
N LEU A 332 14.49 16.35 18.32
CA LEU A 332 13.91 15.57 17.24
C LEU A 332 12.65 14.85 17.73
N PRO A 333 11.54 14.88 16.97
CA PRO A 333 10.28 14.32 17.40
C PRO A 333 10.32 12.79 17.37
N TYR A 334 10.25 12.15 18.53
CA TYR A 334 10.05 10.70 18.66
C TYR A 334 8.83 10.36 19.54
N ARG A 335 8.37 9.11 19.46
CA ARG A 335 7.30 8.57 20.31
C ARG A 335 7.90 7.82 21.48
N GLU A 336 7.63 8.30 22.71
CA GLU A 336 8.23 7.75 23.93
C GLU A 336 8.05 6.23 24.04
N ALA A 337 6.82 5.73 23.81
CA ALA A 337 6.48 4.32 23.92
C ALA A 337 7.29 3.39 22.99
N SER A 338 7.73 3.92 21.85
CA SER A 338 8.50 3.19 20.83
C SER A 338 10.01 3.47 20.93
N SER A 339 10.45 4.37 21.81
CA SER A 339 11.84 4.85 21.84
C SER A 339 12.81 3.99 22.62
N THR A 340 12.33 3.01 23.38
CA THR A 340 13.18 2.21 24.28
C THR A 340 13.89 1.04 23.59
N ARG A 341 13.44 0.66 22.39
CA ARG A 341 14.02 -0.42 21.59
C ARG A 341 13.61 -0.29 20.13
N ALA A 342 14.32 -0.99 19.24
CA ALA A 342 13.91 -1.14 17.86
C ALA A 342 12.50 -1.77 17.78
N VAL A 343 11.61 -1.11 17.05
CA VAL A 343 10.32 -1.65 16.66
C VAL A 343 10.48 -2.17 15.24
N VAL A 344 10.64 -3.48 15.09
CA VAL A 344 10.57 -4.19 13.81
C VAL A 344 9.37 -5.12 13.92
N ARG A 345 8.41 -4.99 13.00
CA ARG A 345 7.18 -5.79 13.02
C ARG A 345 6.98 -6.61 11.77
#